data_AF-A0A1F8X292-F1
#
_entry.id   AF-A0A1F8X292-F1
#
_cell.length_a   1.000
_cell.length_b   1.000
_cell.length_c   1.000
_cell.angle_alpha   90.00
_cell.angle_beta   90.00
_cell.angle_gamma   90.00
#
_symmetry.space_group_name_H-M   'P 1'
#
loop_
_entity.id
_entity.type
_entity.pdbx_description
1 polymer ?
#
loop_
_entity_poly.entity_id
_entity_poly.type
_entity_poly.pdbx_seq_one_letter_code
_entity_poly.pdbx_strand_id
1 'polypeptide(L)'
;MSLSGSSKRYFLVTASAVILAFTGCSGEKKAQEAAPAPQEQSQAMPEGHQPMDKTQEDISKVQHANIKTQKTVSLSDEVKAKWKEVKLELVDNASGAKETVTIKVGGDVKLKEGVKLKVDALVPDYAIAENTIESRSNEARNPAVLLELVEGDKTIAKGWVFRDFPEFNSYNDGKFTVKLLVPAPAQAKK
;
A
#
# COMPACT_ATOMS: atom_id res chain seq x y z
N MET A 1 24.41 -5.85 -56.17
CA MET A 1 24.61 -4.64 -55.35
C MET A 1 24.90 -5.08 -53.93
N SER A 2 26.06 -4.70 -53.42
CA SER A 2 26.64 -5.05 -52.12
C SER A 2 26.60 -3.83 -51.21
N LEU A 3 26.20 -4.02 -49.94
CA LEU A 3 26.48 -3.22 -48.73
C LEU A 3 26.00 -4.11 -47.56
N SER A 4 26.79 -4.78 -46.72
CA SER A 4 28.02 -4.47 -45.97
C SER A 4 27.85 -3.48 -44.80
N GLY A 5 28.24 -3.95 -43.60
CA GLY A 5 28.47 -3.18 -42.36
C GLY A 5 27.41 -3.42 -41.28
N SER A 6 27.68 -3.66 -39.99
CA SER A 6 28.92 -3.60 -39.19
C SER A 6 28.65 -4.36 -37.86
N SER A 7 29.45 -5.35 -37.47
CA SER A 7 30.66 -5.25 -36.63
C SER A 7 30.42 -5.35 -35.12
N LYS A 8 30.63 -6.58 -34.66
CA LYS A 8 30.93 -7.11 -33.33
C LYS A 8 32.08 -6.38 -32.63
N ARG A 9 31.95 -6.02 -31.34
CA ARG A 9 33.09 -5.82 -30.42
C ARG A 9 32.73 -6.19 -28.97
N TYR A 10 33.26 -7.34 -28.55
CA TYR A 10 33.51 -7.66 -27.15
C TYR A 10 34.54 -6.69 -26.58
N PHE A 11 34.33 -6.22 -25.36
CA PHE A 11 35.38 -5.61 -24.56
C PHE A 11 35.50 -6.37 -23.25
N LEU A 12 36.49 -7.26 -23.22
CA LEU A 12 37.08 -7.86 -22.03
C LEU A 12 38.50 -7.27 -22.00
N VAL A 13 38.81 -6.45 -21.01
CA VAL A 13 40.17 -5.96 -20.76
C VAL A 13 40.53 -6.26 -19.32
N THR A 14 41.63 -6.99 -19.25
CA THR A 14 42.33 -7.56 -18.11
C THR A 14 43.20 -6.55 -17.35
N ALA A 15 43.27 -6.75 -16.03
CA ALA A 15 44.42 -6.67 -15.12
C ALA A 15 45.47 -5.55 -15.28
N SER A 16 45.74 -4.86 -14.17
CA SER A 16 47.09 -4.44 -13.79
C SER A 16 47.23 -4.41 -12.27
N ALA A 17 48.13 -5.26 -11.77
CA ALA A 17 48.60 -5.30 -10.40
C ALA A 17 49.90 -4.49 -10.31
N VAL A 18 50.06 -3.71 -9.24
CA VAL A 18 51.37 -3.21 -8.79
C VAL A 18 51.47 -3.51 -7.29
N ILE A 19 52.37 -4.44 -6.97
CA ILE A 19 52.84 -4.76 -5.62
C ILE A 19 54.21 -4.10 -5.48
N LEU A 20 54.41 -3.33 -4.41
CA LEU A 20 55.75 -3.11 -3.83
C LEU A 20 55.63 -3.13 -2.30
N ALA A 21 56.47 -3.94 -1.69
CA ALA A 21 56.48 -4.32 -0.29
C ALA A 21 57.84 -4.02 0.38
N PHE A 22 57.81 -3.99 1.72
CA PHE A 22 58.91 -3.98 2.71
C PHE A 22 59.62 -2.61 2.89
N THR A 23 59.96 -2.13 4.11
CA THR A 23 60.52 -2.84 5.27
C THR A 23 60.54 -1.95 6.53
N GLY A 24 60.35 -2.55 7.72
CA GLY A 24 60.85 -2.08 9.03
C GLY A 24 59.76 -1.71 10.05
N CYS A 25 59.72 -2.21 11.29
CA CYS A 25 60.52 -3.18 12.05
C CYS A 25 59.68 -3.62 13.29
N SER A 26 59.86 -4.85 13.77
CA SER A 26 59.55 -5.45 15.10
C SER A 26 58.40 -4.85 15.94
N GLY A 27 57.33 -5.55 16.34
CA GLY A 27 57.27 -6.90 16.91
C GLY A 27 57.01 -6.82 18.42
N GLU A 28 55.75 -6.89 18.89
CA GLU A 28 55.38 -7.26 20.27
C GLU A 28 53.89 -7.64 20.33
N LYS A 29 53.54 -8.94 20.39
CA LYS A 29 53.11 -9.74 21.55
C LYS A 29 51.88 -9.24 22.35
N LYS A 30 50.95 -10.20 22.44
CA LYS A 30 50.16 -10.65 23.61
C LYS A 30 48.80 -10.00 23.90
N ALA A 31 47.81 -10.89 23.97
CA ALA A 31 46.57 -10.74 24.70
C ALA A 31 46.81 -10.47 26.20
N GLN A 32 45.96 -9.65 26.83
CA GLN A 32 45.06 -10.02 27.94
C GLN A 32 44.51 -8.78 28.68
N GLU A 33 43.27 -8.93 29.16
CA GLU A 33 42.59 -8.26 30.29
C GLU A 33 41.74 -6.99 30.08
N ALA A 34 40.44 -7.24 30.21
CA ALA A 34 39.40 -6.52 30.95
C ALA A 34 39.22 -5.00 30.77
N ALA A 35 38.08 -4.65 30.16
CA ALA A 35 37.34 -3.42 30.44
C ALA A 35 35.90 -3.78 30.87
N PRO A 36 35.29 -3.00 31.77
CA PRO A 36 34.35 -3.49 32.78
C PRO A 36 32.90 -3.65 32.33
N ALA A 37 32.16 -4.41 33.14
CA ALA A 37 30.75 -4.73 33.01
C ALA A 37 29.82 -3.50 32.91
N PRO A 38 28.62 -3.66 32.33
CA PRO A 38 27.58 -2.63 32.32
C PRO A 38 27.06 -2.39 33.75
N GLN A 39 27.06 -1.14 34.20
CA GLN A 39 26.31 -0.75 35.39
C GLN A 39 24.83 -0.65 35.05
N GLU A 40 24.07 -1.58 35.60
CA GLU A 40 22.63 -1.61 35.70
C GLU A 40 22.14 -0.37 36.49
N GLN A 41 21.52 0.59 35.81
CA GLN A 41 20.64 1.55 36.46
C GLN A 41 19.21 1.02 36.36
N SER A 42 18.80 0.34 37.44
CA SER A 42 17.43 -0.08 37.67
C SER A 42 16.53 1.15 37.71
N GLN A 43 15.75 1.38 36.65
CA GLN A 43 14.52 2.16 36.74
C GLN A 43 13.37 1.17 36.85
N ALA A 44 12.72 1.20 38.01
CA ALA A 44 11.59 0.36 38.35
C ALA A 44 10.45 0.56 37.34
N MET A 45 10.02 -0.55 36.74
CA MET A 45 8.82 -0.62 35.91
C MET A 45 7.60 -0.73 36.84
N PRO A 46 6.49 -0.01 36.60
CA PRO A 46 5.20 -0.37 37.18
C PRO A 46 4.66 -1.65 36.53
N GLU A 47 4.19 -2.57 37.37
CA GLU A 47 3.62 -3.87 37.02
C GLU A 47 2.38 -3.77 36.12
N GLY A 48 2.34 -4.65 35.12
CA GLY A 48 1.09 -5.09 34.50
C GLY A 48 0.94 -4.77 33.01
N HIS A 49 1.66 -5.48 32.13
CA HIS A 49 1.15 -5.77 30.79
C HIS A 49 1.57 -7.19 30.39
N GLN A 50 0.58 -8.05 30.16
CA GLN A 50 0.78 -9.41 29.67
C GLN A 50 1.26 -9.38 28.21
N PRO A 51 2.15 -10.31 27.79
CA PRO A 51 2.46 -10.47 26.38
C PRO A 51 1.24 -11.06 25.66
N MET A 52 0.61 -10.27 24.78
CA MET A 52 -0.47 -10.76 23.94
C MET A 52 0.13 -11.61 22.81
N ASP A 53 0.13 -12.92 22.98
CA ASP A 53 0.31 -13.90 21.90
C ASP A 53 -0.92 -13.80 20.99
N LYS A 54 -0.80 -13.05 19.89
CA LYS A 54 -1.87 -13.01 18.86
C LYS A 54 -1.63 -14.15 17.90
N THR A 55 -2.30 -15.27 18.17
CA THR A 55 -2.35 -16.44 17.29
C THR A 55 -2.99 -16.07 15.95
N GLN A 56 -2.59 -16.75 14.86
CA GLN A 56 -3.04 -16.59 13.47
C GLN A 56 -4.58 -16.58 13.28
N GLU A 57 -5.35 -17.05 14.26
CA GLU A 57 -6.81 -17.04 14.22
C GLU A 57 -7.41 -15.63 14.51
N ASP A 58 -6.69 -14.78 15.24
CA ASP A 58 -7.16 -13.44 15.60
C ASP A 58 -7.13 -12.48 14.40
N ILE A 59 -6.09 -12.55 13.57
CA ILE A 59 -6.00 -11.78 12.30
C ILE A 59 -7.13 -12.10 11.32
N SER A 60 -7.61 -13.35 11.31
CA SER A 60 -8.71 -13.79 10.42
C SER A 60 -10.08 -13.28 10.89
N LYS A 61 -10.23 -13.01 12.20
CA LYS A 61 -11.46 -12.47 12.79
C LYS A 61 -11.57 -10.95 12.63
N VAL A 62 -10.44 -10.24 12.58
CA VAL A 62 -10.39 -8.79 12.29
C VAL A 62 -10.87 -8.49 10.86
N GLN A 63 -10.64 -9.39 9.91
CA GLN A 63 -11.03 -9.20 8.51
C GLN A 63 -12.55 -9.24 8.27
N HIS A 64 -13.33 -9.90 9.13
CA HIS A 64 -14.80 -9.99 9.00
C HIS A 64 -15.57 -9.04 9.93
N ALA A 65 -14.90 -8.35 10.86
CA ALA A 65 -15.53 -7.45 11.82
C ALA A 65 -15.71 -6.00 11.32
N ASN A 66 -15.15 -5.64 10.16
CA ASN A 66 -14.92 -4.23 9.77
C ASN A 66 -16.16 -3.47 9.24
N ILE A 67 -17.29 -4.14 9.00
CA ILE A 67 -18.49 -3.43 8.50
C ILE A 67 -19.10 -2.51 9.57
N LYS A 68 -19.00 -2.88 10.87
CA LYS A 68 -19.69 -2.14 11.96
C LYS A 68 -18.88 -1.00 12.59
N THR A 69 -17.61 -0.81 12.20
CA THR A 69 -16.68 0.13 12.87
C THR A 69 -16.03 1.14 11.93
N GLN A 70 -16.57 1.33 10.72
CA GLN A 70 -16.02 2.33 9.81
C GLN A 70 -16.20 3.75 10.36
N LYS A 71 -15.08 4.46 10.51
CA LYS A 71 -15.04 5.89 10.83
C LYS A 71 -15.76 6.70 9.76
N THR A 72 -16.44 7.77 10.18
CA THR A 72 -17.16 8.66 9.28
C THR A 72 -16.19 9.43 8.38
N VAL A 73 -16.51 9.55 7.10
CA VAL A 73 -15.71 10.33 6.15
C VAL A 73 -16.12 11.80 6.21
N SER A 74 -15.18 12.69 6.51
CA SER A 74 -15.35 14.13 6.55
C SER A 74 -14.37 14.78 5.59
N LEU A 75 -14.88 15.24 4.44
CA LEU A 75 -14.09 15.90 3.39
C LEU A 75 -14.60 17.32 3.18
N SER A 76 -13.67 18.26 2.94
CA SER A 76 -13.99 19.62 2.53
C SER A 76 -14.68 19.64 1.17
N ASP A 77 -15.46 20.69 0.92
CA ASP A 77 -16.21 20.83 -0.33
C ASP A 77 -15.29 20.95 -1.55
N GLU A 78 -14.11 21.55 -1.39
CA GLU A 78 -13.09 21.64 -2.45
C GLU A 78 -12.59 20.26 -2.90
N VAL A 79 -12.44 19.32 -1.96
CA VAL A 79 -12.04 17.94 -2.28
C VAL A 79 -13.19 17.23 -3.00
N LYS A 80 -14.41 17.29 -2.45
CA LYS A 80 -15.60 16.67 -3.09
C LYS A 80 -15.86 17.23 -4.49
N ALA A 81 -15.62 18.53 -4.70
CA ALA A 81 -15.82 19.18 -5.99
C ALA A 81 -14.78 18.77 -7.05
N LYS A 82 -13.53 18.51 -6.64
CA LYS A 82 -12.45 18.09 -7.54
C LYS A 82 -12.50 16.59 -7.86
N TRP A 83 -12.84 15.77 -6.87
CA TRP A 83 -12.77 14.31 -6.93
C TRP A 83 -14.17 13.70 -7.05
N LYS A 84 -14.77 13.81 -8.24
CA LYS A 84 -16.15 13.35 -8.52
C LYS A 84 -16.23 11.94 -9.09
N GLU A 85 -15.13 11.42 -9.61
CA GLU A 85 -15.09 10.16 -10.33
C GLU A 85 -13.83 9.38 -9.96
N VAL A 86 -13.96 8.07 -9.98
CA VAL A 86 -12.87 7.13 -9.70
C VAL A 86 -12.78 6.16 -10.85
N LYS A 87 -11.56 5.77 -11.19
CA LYS A 87 -11.27 4.75 -12.18
C LYS A 87 -10.79 3.49 -11.46
N LEU A 88 -11.45 2.36 -11.69
CA LEU A 88 -11.13 1.09 -11.06
C LEU A 88 -10.76 0.06 -12.13
N GLU A 89 -9.70 -0.70 -11.87
CA GLU A 89 -9.47 -1.98 -12.54
C GLU A 89 -10.14 -3.07 -11.70
N LEU A 90 -11.08 -3.78 -12.31
CA LEU A 90 -11.80 -4.91 -11.74
C LEU A 90 -11.28 -6.18 -12.39
N VAL A 91 -10.93 -7.17 -11.57
CA VAL A 91 -10.58 -8.50 -12.04
C VAL A 91 -11.58 -9.49 -11.46
N ASP A 92 -12.32 -10.16 -12.33
CA ASP A 92 -13.17 -11.27 -11.95
C ASP A 92 -12.29 -12.50 -11.69
N ASN A 93 -12.23 -12.95 -10.44
CA ASN A 93 -11.33 -14.02 -10.05
C ASN A 93 -11.77 -15.40 -10.56
N ALA A 94 -13.02 -15.54 -11.02
CA ALA A 94 -13.53 -16.80 -11.56
C ALA A 94 -13.13 -17.01 -13.03
N SER A 95 -13.15 -15.94 -13.82
CA SER A 95 -12.82 -15.96 -15.25
C SER A 95 -11.42 -15.42 -15.58
N GLY A 96 -10.82 -14.66 -14.66
CA GLY A 96 -9.59 -13.90 -14.91
C GLY A 96 -9.80 -12.66 -15.77
N ALA A 97 -11.04 -12.33 -16.12
CA ALA A 97 -11.37 -11.17 -16.95
C ALA A 97 -11.04 -9.87 -16.22
N LYS A 98 -10.42 -8.93 -16.93
CA LYS A 98 -10.08 -7.61 -16.42
C LYS A 98 -10.89 -6.55 -17.14
N GLU A 99 -11.52 -5.67 -16.38
CA GLU A 99 -12.28 -4.54 -16.91
C GLU A 99 -11.86 -3.26 -16.19
N THR A 100 -11.84 -2.17 -16.93
CA THR A 100 -11.61 -0.84 -16.35
C THR A 100 -12.91 -0.05 -16.39
N VAL A 101 -13.42 0.32 -15.23
CA VAL A 101 -14.67 1.08 -15.07
C VAL A 101 -14.39 2.46 -14.49
N THR A 102 -15.22 3.42 -14.87
CA THR A 102 -15.23 4.76 -14.26
C THR A 102 -16.57 4.96 -13.57
N ILE A 103 -16.54 5.26 -12.27
CA ILE A 103 -17.74 5.37 -11.43
C ILE A 103 -17.70 6.73 -10.74
N LYS A 104 -18.85 7.41 -10.70
CA LYS A 104 -19.01 8.64 -9.91
C LYS A 104 -19.00 8.32 -8.42
N VAL A 105 -18.41 9.20 -7.62
CA VAL A 105 -18.50 9.11 -6.16
C VAL A 105 -19.96 9.27 -5.75
N GLY A 106 -20.45 8.37 -4.90
CA GLY A 106 -21.87 8.20 -4.56
C GLY A 106 -22.68 7.38 -5.58
N GLY A 107 -22.06 6.92 -6.67
CA GLY A 107 -22.69 6.11 -7.71
C GLY A 107 -22.37 4.62 -7.60
N ASP A 108 -22.94 3.85 -8.51
CA ASP A 108 -22.77 2.40 -8.60
C ASP A 108 -22.57 1.93 -10.04
N VAL A 109 -21.95 0.76 -10.17
CA VAL A 109 -21.87 0.01 -11.43
C VAL A 109 -22.38 -1.41 -11.21
N LYS A 110 -23.13 -1.92 -12.17
CA LYS A 110 -23.58 -3.31 -12.18
C LYS A 110 -22.43 -4.20 -12.66
N LEU A 111 -22.02 -5.17 -11.82
CA LEU A 111 -20.98 -6.15 -12.19
C LEU A 111 -21.59 -7.39 -12.82
N LYS A 112 -22.67 -7.89 -12.23
CA LYS A 112 -23.42 -9.07 -12.67
C LYS A 112 -24.90 -8.87 -12.36
N GLU A 113 -25.73 -9.81 -12.77
CA GLU A 113 -27.14 -9.80 -12.36
C GLU A 113 -27.24 -9.87 -10.82
N GLY A 114 -28.00 -8.92 -10.24
CA GLY A 114 -28.14 -8.80 -8.79
C GLY A 114 -26.91 -8.23 -8.05
N VAL A 115 -25.75 -8.04 -8.69
CA VAL A 115 -24.51 -7.58 -8.03
C VAL A 115 -24.11 -6.19 -8.50
N LYS A 116 -23.93 -5.26 -7.56
CA LYS A 116 -23.51 -3.89 -7.80
C LYS A 116 -22.30 -3.52 -6.93
N LEU A 117 -21.38 -2.77 -7.51
CA LEU A 117 -20.28 -2.15 -6.78
C LEU A 117 -20.52 -0.64 -6.68
N LYS A 118 -20.55 -0.15 -5.45
CA LYS A 118 -20.77 1.27 -5.12
C LYS A 118 -19.45 1.92 -4.73
N VAL A 119 -19.32 3.19 -5.08
CA VAL A 119 -18.25 4.06 -4.60
C VAL A 119 -18.86 5.01 -3.58
N ASP A 120 -18.57 4.82 -2.30
CA ASP A 120 -19.13 5.65 -1.24
C ASP A 120 -18.32 6.94 -1.03
N ALA A 121 -16.99 6.85 -1.13
CA ALA A 121 -16.10 7.99 -0.93
C ALA A 121 -14.79 7.85 -1.69
N LEU A 122 -14.20 8.99 -2.07
CA LEU A 122 -12.85 9.08 -2.61
C LEU A 122 -12.07 10.11 -1.80
N VAL A 123 -10.94 9.69 -1.24
CA VAL A 123 -10.06 10.51 -0.40
C VAL A 123 -8.70 10.59 -1.09
N PRO A 124 -8.25 11.74 -1.59
CA PRO A 124 -7.02 11.82 -2.39
C PRO A 124 -5.73 11.75 -1.56
N ASP A 125 -5.79 12.16 -0.29
CA ASP A 125 -4.68 12.08 0.65
C ASP A 125 -5.17 11.54 1.99
N TYR A 126 -5.47 10.24 1.98
CA TYR A 126 -6.14 9.55 3.08
C TYR A 126 -5.40 9.72 4.40
N ALA A 127 -6.13 10.21 5.39
CA ALA A 127 -5.71 10.27 6.77
C ALA A 127 -6.85 9.87 7.71
N ILE A 128 -6.44 9.31 8.83
CA ILE A 128 -7.32 9.02 9.95
C ILE A 128 -7.05 10.11 11.00
N ALA A 129 -8.08 10.88 11.31
CA ALA A 129 -8.15 11.72 12.50
C ALA A 129 -8.82 10.91 13.64
N GLU A 130 -9.04 11.53 14.81
CA GLU A 130 -9.54 10.86 16.02
C GLU A 130 -10.66 9.85 15.73
N ASN A 131 -11.78 10.31 15.15
CA ASN A 131 -12.94 9.48 14.83
C ASN A 131 -13.42 9.59 13.38
N THR A 132 -12.66 10.29 12.53
CA THR A 132 -13.04 10.57 11.15
C THR A 132 -11.92 10.21 10.18
N ILE A 133 -12.32 9.96 8.94
CA ILE A 133 -11.41 9.86 7.81
C ILE A 133 -11.49 11.18 7.05
N GLU A 134 -10.33 11.76 6.77
CA GLU A 134 -10.19 13.06 6.12
C GLU A 134 -9.11 13.02 5.04
N SER A 135 -9.00 14.12 4.28
CA SER A 135 -7.92 14.32 3.33
C SER A 135 -6.96 15.39 3.84
N ARG A 136 -5.65 15.09 3.90
CA ARG A 136 -4.64 16.08 4.32
C ARG A 136 -4.40 17.17 3.29
N SER A 137 -4.64 16.85 2.02
CA SER A 137 -4.45 17.77 0.89
C SER A 137 -5.46 17.49 -0.22
N ASN A 138 -5.48 18.37 -1.24
CA ASN A 138 -6.28 18.19 -2.46
C ASN A 138 -5.45 17.58 -3.62
N GLU A 139 -4.36 16.89 -3.28
CA GLU A 139 -3.46 16.17 -4.18
C GLU A 139 -3.61 14.66 -3.96
N ALA A 140 -3.49 13.85 -5.02
CA ALA A 140 -3.56 12.38 -4.92
C ALA A 140 -2.26 11.76 -4.38
N ARG A 141 -1.88 12.12 -3.15
CA ARG A 141 -0.67 11.66 -2.46
C ARG A 141 -0.83 10.28 -1.85
N ASN A 142 -1.99 9.99 -1.26
CA ASN A 142 -2.34 8.70 -0.70
C ASN A 142 -3.82 8.41 -1.02
N PRO A 143 -4.16 8.21 -2.30
CA PRO A 143 -5.55 8.12 -2.68
C PRO A 143 -6.14 6.77 -2.27
N ALA A 144 -7.29 6.83 -1.63
CA ALA A 144 -8.08 5.68 -1.23
C ALA A 144 -9.55 5.87 -1.59
N VAL A 145 -10.21 4.78 -1.96
CA VAL A 145 -11.64 4.76 -2.25
C VAL A 145 -12.35 3.80 -1.30
N LEU A 146 -13.49 4.23 -0.78
CA LEU A 146 -14.39 3.37 -0.01
C LEU A 146 -15.37 2.70 -0.97
N LEU A 147 -15.33 1.37 -1.00
CA LEU A 147 -16.19 0.57 -1.85
C LEU A 147 -17.17 -0.23 -1.02
N GLU A 148 -18.36 -0.42 -1.58
CA GLU A 148 -19.40 -1.29 -1.04
C GLU A 148 -19.93 -2.20 -2.16
N LEU A 149 -19.77 -3.51 -1.99
CA LEU A 149 -20.33 -4.51 -2.87
C LEU A 149 -21.68 -4.96 -2.32
N VAL A 150 -22.72 -4.85 -3.14
CA VAL A 150 -24.10 -5.17 -2.79
C VAL A 150 -24.61 -6.28 -3.70
N GLU A 151 -25.22 -7.31 -3.12
CA GLU A 151 -25.91 -8.39 -3.82
C GLU A 151 -27.39 -8.39 -3.40
N GLY A 152 -28.28 -8.06 -4.34
CA GLY A 152 -29.67 -7.72 -4.05
C GLY A 152 -29.75 -6.45 -3.20
N ASP A 153 -30.26 -6.59 -1.97
CA ASP A 153 -30.36 -5.52 -0.97
C ASP A 153 -29.34 -5.66 0.16
N LYS A 154 -28.41 -6.61 0.05
CA LYS A 154 -27.45 -6.93 1.11
C LYS A 154 -26.04 -6.48 0.76
N THR A 155 -25.41 -5.71 1.64
CA THR A 155 -23.97 -5.47 1.59
C THR A 155 -23.22 -6.76 1.88
N ILE A 156 -22.44 -7.23 0.90
CA ILE A 156 -21.64 -8.45 0.99
C ILE A 156 -20.17 -8.15 1.29
N ALA A 157 -19.65 -6.99 0.90
CA ALA A 157 -18.33 -6.51 1.29
C ALA A 157 -18.31 -4.99 1.36
N LYS A 158 -17.54 -4.41 2.29
CA LYS A 158 -17.33 -2.97 2.39
C LYS A 158 -15.94 -2.69 2.92
N GLY A 159 -15.20 -1.81 2.27
CA GLY A 159 -13.82 -1.52 2.69
C GLY A 159 -13.08 -0.55 1.79
N TRP A 160 -11.90 -0.16 2.26
CA TRP A 160 -11.00 0.76 1.58
C TRP A 160 -10.11 0.05 0.57
N VAL A 161 -9.89 0.69 -0.57
CA VAL A 161 -8.88 0.32 -1.56
C VAL A 161 -7.93 1.50 -1.75
N PHE A 162 -6.66 1.29 -1.44
CA PHE A 162 -5.57 2.23 -1.60
C PHE A 162 -4.86 1.97 -2.94
N ARG A 163 -4.48 3.04 -3.65
CA ARG A 163 -3.71 2.91 -4.90
C ARG A 163 -2.30 2.40 -4.64
N ASP A 164 -1.60 3.09 -3.73
CA ASP A 164 -0.15 2.91 -3.55
C ASP A 164 0.17 1.89 -2.45
N PHE A 165 -0.82 1.49 -1.66
CA PHE A 165 -0.66 0.65 -0.47
C PHE A 165 -1.68 -0.51 -0.43
N PRO A 166 -1.68 -1.40 -1.45
CA PRO A 166 -2.71 -2.44 -1.60
C PRO A 166 -2.74 -3.46 -0.46
N GLU A 167 -1.64 -3.63 0.27
CA GLU A 167 -1.57 -4.49 1.46
C GLU A 167 -2.46 -4.01 2.62
N PHE A 168 -2.80 -2.71 2.65
CA PHE A 168 -3.71 -2.11 3.64
C PHE A 168 -5.17 -2.07 3.18
N ASN A 169 -5.48 -2.67 2.03
CA ASN A 169 -6.85 -2.76 1.56
C ASN A 169 -7.69 -3.54 2.55
N SER A 170 -8.83 -2.96 2.92
CA SER A 170 -9.84 -3.62 3.75
C SER A 170 -11.03 -4.12 2.94
N TYR A 171 -11.14 -3.71 1.67
CA TYR A 171 -12.11 -4.31 0.76
C TYR A 171 -11.67 -5.71 0.37
N ASN A 172 -12.52 -6.71 0.63
CA ASN A 172 -12.33 -8.07 0.17
C ASN A 172 -13.69 -8.80 0.09
N ASP A 173 -14.03 -9.34 -1.09
CA ASP A 173 -15.22 -10.18 -1.30
C ASP A 173 -14.88 -11.58 -1.85
N GLY A 174 -13.60 -11.84 -2.14
CA GLY A 174 -13.11 -13.08 -2.75
C GLY A 174 -13.44 -13.26 -4.25
N LYS A 175 -14.52 -12.66 -4.78
CA LYS A 175 -14.95 -12.82 -6.19
C LYS A 175 -14.32 -11.78 -7.11
N PHE A 176 -14.19 -10.54 -6.65
CA PHE A 176 -13.67 -9.43 -7.44
C PHE A 176 -12.43 -8.82 -6.79
N THR A 177 -11.30 -8.84 -7.51
CA THR A 177 -10.12 -8.06 -7.10
C THR A 177 -10.25 -6.65 -7.67
N VAL A 178 -10.20 -5.64 -6.80
CA VAL A 178 -10.33 -4.24 -7.20
C VAL A 178 -9.01 -3.51 -6.99
N LYS A 179 -8.60 -2.74 -7.98
CA LYS A 179 -7.48 -1.79 -7.86
C LYS A 179 -7.95 -0.39 -8.20
N LEU A 180 -7.59 0.55 -7.34
CA LEU A 180 -7.77 1.97 -7.61
C LEU A 180 -6.71 2.40 -8.63
N LEU A 181 -7.16 2.82 -9.80
CA LEU A 181 -6.31 3.52 -10.75
C LEU A 181 -6.34 5.01 -10.39
N VAL A 182 -5.24 5.72 -10.67
CA VAL A 182 -5.14 7.17 -10.41
C VAL A 182 -6.41 7.85 -10.90
N PRO A 183 -7.18 8.53 -10.02
CA PRO A 183 -8.29 9.33 -10.51
C PRO A 183 -7.63 10.45 -11.31
N ALA A 184 -7.89 10.50 -12.61
CA ALA A 184 -7.46 11.65 -13.39
C ALA A 184 -8.06 12.89 -12.71
N PRO A 185 -7.27 13.92 -12.34
CA PRO A 185 -7.87 15.18 -11.93
C PRO A 185 -8.79 15.59 -13.07
N ALA A 186 -10.05 15.93 -12.75
CA ALA A 186 -11.03 16.35 -13.74
C ALA A 186 -10.37 17.37 -14.66
N GLN A 187 -10.07 16.97 -15.90
CA GLN A 187 -9.37 17.82 -16.84
C GLN A 187 -10.26 19.05 -17.05
N ALA A 188 -9.77 20.22 -16.66
CA ALA A 188 -10.42 21.47 -16.98
C ALA A 188 -10.48 21.55 -18.50
N LYS A 189 -11.68 21.38 -19.08
CA LYS A 189 -11.90 21.71 -20.49
C LYS A 189 -11.59 23.19 -20.64
N LYS A 190 -10.51 23.49 -21.37
CA LYS A 190 -10.22 24.83 -21.88
C LYS A 190 -11.30 25.26 -22.86
#